data_AF-A0A949YWL0-F1
#
_entry.id   AF-A0A949YWL0-F1
#
_cell.length_a   1.000
_cell.length_b   1.000
_cell.length_c   1.000
_cell.angle_alpha   90.00
_cell.angle_beta   90.00
_cell.angle_gamma   90.00
#
_symmetry.space_group_name_H-M   'P 1'
#
loop_
_entity.id
_entity.type
_entity.pdbx_description
1 polymer ?
#
loop_
_entity_poly.entity_id
_entity_poly.type
_entity_poly.pdbx_seq_one_letter_code
_entity_poly.pdbx_strand_id
1 'polypeptide(L)' 'MSHRTPVQSPRGRPRSFDVEAAVERAMGVFWSRGYHATALPDLLRATKLSRGS' A
#
# COMPACT_ATOMS: atom_id res chain seq x y z
N MET A 1 -25.77 -17.44 -5.47
CA MET A 1 -25.93 -15.97 -5.39
C MET A 1 -24.92 -15.40 -4.40
N SER A 2 -23.87 -14.77 -4.92
CA SER A 2 -23.13 -13.64 -4.32
C SER A 2 -21.92 -13.38 -5.21
N HIS A 3 -22.11 -12.48 -6.18
CA HIS A 3 -21.05 -11.89 -6.97
C HIS A 3 -20.63 -10.62 -6.26
N ARG A 4 -19.33 -10.36 -6.16
CA ARG A 4 -18.80 -8.99 -6.27
C ARG A 4 -17.33 -9.01 -6.64
N THR A 5 -17.10 -9.04 -7.94
CA THR A 5 -15.85 -8.68 -8.60
C THR A 5 -15.53 -7.21 -8.27
N PRO A 6 -14.29 -6.84 -7.90
CA PRO A 6 -13.94 -5.43 -7.77
C PRO A 6 -13.99 -4.77 -9.15
N VAL A 7 -14.67 -3.62 -9.22
CA VAL A 7 -14.81 -2.81 -10.42
C VAL A 7 -13.43 -2.30 -10.84
N GLN A 8 -12.93 -2.79 -11.97
CA GLN A 8 -11.91 -2.08 -12.74
C GLN A 8 -12.63 -1.01 -13.55
N SER A 9 -12.36 0.26 -13.27
CA SER A 9 -12.86 1.42 -14.02
C SER A 9 -11.73 2.19 -14.71
N PRO A 10 -12.03 2.85 -15.84
CA PRO A 10 -11.12 3.01 -16.96
C PRO A 10 -10.24 4.25 -16.87
N ARG A 11 -8.98 4.12 -17.32
CA ARG A 11 -8.07 5.18 -17.78
C ARG A 11 -8.12 6.52 -17.02
N GLY A 12 -7.72 6.47 -15.76
CA GLY A 12 -7.22 7.61 -15.00
C GLY A 12 -6.64 7.05 -13.72
N ARG A 13 -5.32 7.16 -13.52
CA ARG A 13 -4.69 6.72 -12.26
C ARG A 13 -5.50 7.33 -11.11
N PRO A 14 -6.02 6.53 -10.17
CA PRO A 14 -6.88 7.05 -9.12
C PRO A 14 -6.17 8.23 -8.44
N ARG A 15 -6.93 9.30 -8.15
CA ARG A 15 -6.50 10.40 -7.28
C ARG A 15 -6.21 9.93 -5.84
N SER A 16 -6.42 8.64 -5.58
CA SER A 16 -6.18 7.91 -4.36
C SER A 16 -5.09 6.87 -4.62
N PHE A 17 -4.31 6.54 -3.59
CA PHE A 17 -3.39 5.41 -3.65
C PHE A 17 -4.15 4.09 -3.52
N ASP A 18 -3.49 3.02 -3.95
CA ASP A 18 -3.96 1.65 -3.75
C ASP A 18 -3.57 1.18 -2.34
N VAL A 19 -4.56 1.02 -1.49
CA VAL A 19 -4.38 0.66 -0.07
C VAL A 19 -3.82 -0.74 0.07
N GLU A 20 -4.35 -1.70 -0.70
CA GLU A 20 -3.92 -3.10 -0.63
C GLU A 20 -2.45 -3.22 -1.02
N ALA A 21 -2.07 -2.57 -2.13
CA ALA A 21 -0.68 -2.54 -2.55
C ALA A 21 0.24 -1.87 -1.51
N ALA A 22 -0.23 -0.81 -0.83
CA ALA A 22 0.55 -0.17 0.23
C ALA A 22 0.74 -1.09 1.46
N VAL A 23 -0.29 -1.84 1.85
CA VAL A 23 -0.22 -2.80 2.96
C VAL A 23 0.74 -3.93 2.63
N GLU A 24 0.64 -4.54 1.44
CA GLU A 24 1.56 -5.59 0.99
C GLU A 24 3.03 -5.14 1.03
N ARG A 25 3.30 -3.92 0.53
CA ARG A 25 4.65 -3.33 0.57
C ARG A 25 5.14 -3.14 2.00
N ALA A 26 4.29 -2.60 2.88
CA ALA A 26 4.63 -2.36 4.28
C ALA A 26 4.93 -3.67 5.02
N MET A 27 4.12 -4.71 4.80
CA MET A 27 4.37 -6.04 5.36
C MET A 27 5.73 -6.60 4.90
N GLY A 28 6.09 -6.42 3.63
CA GLY A 28 7.42 -6.79 3.10
C GLY A 28 8.58 -6.13 3.86
N VAL A 29 8.44 -4.86 4.23
CA VAL A 29 9.46 -4.17 5.04
C VAL A 29 9.53 -4.78 6.43
N PHE A 30 8.38 -5.01 7.07
CA PHE A 30 8.34 -5.61 8.40
C PHE A 30 8.91 -7.04 8.42
N TRP A 31 8.65 -7.86 7.41
CA TRP A 31 9.22 -9.21 7.34
C TRP A 31 10.73 -9.22 7.12
N SER A 32 11.25 -8.26 6.35
CA SER A 32 12.70 -8.20 6.07
C SER A 32 13.52 -7.58 7.20
N ARG A 33 12.94 -6.67 7.98
CA ARG A 33 13.68 -5.90 9.02
C ARG A 33 13.22 -6.16 10.44
N GLY A 34 12.00 -6.68 10.62
CA GLY A 34 11.31 -6.71 11.90
C GLY A 34 10.54 -5.42 12.18
N TYR A 35 9.53 -5.51 13.05
CA TYR A 35 8.64 -4.40 13.36
C TYR A 35 9.37 -3.21 14.01
N HIS A 36 10.12 -3.46 15.10
CA HIS A 36 10.80 -2.42 15.87
C HIS A 36 11.95 -1.74 15.11
N ALA A 37 12.60 -2.44 14.18
CA ALA A 37 13.71 -1.89 13.40
C ALA A 37 13.25 -1.16 12.13
N THR A 38 11.95 -1.17 11.83
CA THR A 38 11.39 -0.48 10.67
C THR A 38 11.02 0.95 11.03
N ALA A 39 11.65 1.93 10.38
CA ALA A 39 11.36 3.33 10.60
C ALA A 39 10.30 3.87 9.62
N LEU A 40 9.61 4.95 10.00
CA LEU A 40 8.61 5.61 9.14
C LEU A 40 9.14 5.95 7.72
N PRO A 41 10.37 6.46 7.53
CA PRO A 41 10.91 6.71 6.19
C PRO A 41 11.03 5.46 5.32
N ASP A 42 11.25 4.28 5.91
CA ASP A 42 11.30 3.02 5.17
C ASP A 42 9.92 2.65 4.64
N LEU A 43 8.88 2.83 5.47
CA LEU A 43 7.50 2.59 5.08
C LEU A 43 7.07 3.52 3.95
N LEU A 44 7.30 4.85 4.09
CA LEU A 44 6.95 5.82 3.06
C LEU A 44 7.63 5.51 1.71
N ARG A 45 8.90 5.11 1.74
CA ARG A 45 9.65 4.73 0.54
C ARG A 45 9.10 3.47 -0.10
N ALA A 46 8.75 2.46 0.70
CA ALA A 46 8.23 1.19 0.21
C ALA A 46 6.81 1.32 -0.36
N THR A 47 5.92 2.03 0.34
CA THR A 47 4.52 2.22 -0.07
C THR A 47 4.35 3.29 -1.15
N LYS A 48 5.40 4.09 -1.41
CA LYS A 48 5.39 5.26 -2.31
C LYS A 48 4.39 6.33 -1.87
N LEU A 49 4.19 6.44 -0.56
CA LEU A 49 3.29 7.39 0.06
C LEU A 49 4.06 8.57 0.65
N SER A 50 3.31 9.64 0.93
CA SER A 50 3.82 10.79 1.68
C SER A 50 3.22 10.76 3.10
N ARG A 51 3.76 11.54 4.03
CA ARG A 51 3.26 11.56 5.42
C ARG A 51 1.80 12.00 5.56
N GLY A 52 1.22 12.66 4.57
CA GLY A 52 -0.14 13.20 4.61
C GLY A 52 -1.07 12.62 3.55
N SER A 53 -0.72 11.49 2.94
CA SER A 53 -1.58 10.76 2.00
C SER A 53 -2.70 10.02 2.72
#